data_AF-A0AAU0N1K3-F1
#
_entry.id   AF-A0AAU0N1K3-F1
#
_cell.length_a   1.000
_cell.length_b   1.000
_cell.length_c   1.000
_cell.angle_alpha   90.00
_cell.angle_beta   90.00
_cell.angle_gamma   90.00
#
_symmetry.space_group_name_H-M   'P 1'
#
loop_
_entity.id
_entity.type
_entity.pdbx_description
1 polymer ?
#
loop_
_entity_poly.entity_id
_entity_poly.type
_entity_poly.pdbx_seq_one_letter_code
_entity_poly.pdbx_strand_id
1 'polypeptide(L)'
;MHRKPLDTEIDHHTAKFIVGFIALSLAIFTDLLTPGVSISSISLSYHLTDNARNVFVGSLCVISAFLWSYNGYSLFQAVLSKVAAVAVAAVAFFPCDCFTGRGVEEVAREATMIGIVHTASAISMFIILAIFCWLFYLRAKEKDSKEAKVRGLIYRICAVAMVGAMAIQLLDILDWVDFSGITHRLTYYVEATSLFAFGVAWLTASRMLPFVTNEDERIRIELSGQ
;
A
#
# COMPACT_ATOMS: atom_id res chain seq x y z
N MET A 1 21.98 0.95 -39.63
CA MET A 1 22.10 1.29 -38.20
C MET A 1 20.99 0.53 -37.45
N HIS A 2 21.30 -0.63 -36.88
CA HIS A 2 20.30 -1.44 -36.16
C HIS A 2 20.18 -0.86 -34.74
N ARG A 3 19.19 0.01 -34.51
CA ARG A 3 18.89 0.47 -33.15
C ARG A 3 18.30 -0.72 -32.40
N LYS A 4 19.00 -1.18 -31.37
CA LYS A 4 18.41 -2.09 -30.37
C LYS A 4 17.16 -1.39 -29.82
N PRO A 5 15.99 -2.06 -29.74
CA PRO A 5 14.90 -1.50 -28.97
C PRO A 5 15.42 -1.26 -27.55
N LEU A 6 15.08 -0.11 -26.96
CA LEU A 6 15.22 0.10 -25.52
C LEU A 6 14.51 -1.06 -24.82
N ASP A 7 15.09 -1.58 -23.73
CA ASP A 7 14.49 -2.71 -22.99
C ASP A 7 12.98 -2.47 -22.82
N THR A 8 12.18 -3.34 -23.44
CA THR A 8 10.73 -3.14 -23.58
C THR A 8 9.97 -3.49 -22.29
N GLU A 9 10.69 -3.86 -21.23
CA GLU A 9 10.15 -4.22 -19.93
C GLU A 9 10.04 -3.00 -19.03
N ILE A 10 8.93 -2.92 -18.28
CA ILE A 10 8.74 -1.89 -17.26
C ILE A 10 9.82 -2.10 -16.19
N ASP A 11 10.69 -1.11 -16.02
CA ASP A 11 11.71 -1.14 -14.98
C ASP A 11 11.06 -1.26 -13.59
N HIS A 12 11.38 -2.35 -12.90
CA HIS A 12 10.89 -2.64 -11.56
C HIS A 12 11.32 -1.62 -10.49
N HIS A 13 12.37 -0.82 -10.72
CA HIS A 13 12.73 0.29 -9.84
C HIS A 13 11.73 1.44 -10.00
N THR A 14 11.43 1.83 -11.24
CA THR A 14 10.40 2.81 -11.57
C THR A 14 9.02 2.38 -11.06
N ALA A 15 8.65 1.11 -11.24
CA ALA A 15 7.38 0.58 -10.73
C ALA A 15 7.28 0.71 -9.19
N LYS A 16 8.34 0.34 -8.45
CA LYS A 16 8.37 0.49 -6.98
C LYS A 16 8.31 1.97 -6.57
N PHE A 17 8.96 2.86 -7.31
CA PHE A 17 8.90 4.30 -7.03
C PHE A 17 7.48 4.82 -7.16
N ILE A 18 6.80 4.55 -8.28
CA ILE A 18 5.43 5.00 -8.52
C ILE A 18 4.47 4.43 -7.48
N VAL A 19 4.52 3.11 -7.25
CA VAL A 19 3.68 2.44 -6.24
C VAL A 19 3.92 3.01 -4.85
N GLY A 20 5.18 3.20 -4.46
CA GLY A 20 5.55 3.75 -3.16
C GLY A 20 5.06 5.19 -2.97
N PHE A 21 5.17 6.03 -4.01
CA PHE A 21 4.68 7.40 -3.99
C PHE A 21 3.16 7.49 -3.87
N ILE A 22 2.44 6.68 -4.64
CA ILE A 22 0.98 6.59 -4.56
C ILE A 22 0.56 6.18 -3.15
N ALA A 23 1.13 5.10 -2.61
CA ALA A 23 0.76 4.62 -1.28
C ALA A 23 1.07 5.64 -0.17
N LEU A 24 2.21 6.32 -0.25
CA LEU A 24 2.60 7.36 0.72
C LEU A 24 1.61 8.53 0.76
N SER A 25 1.05 8.89 -0.40
CA SER A 25 0.22 10.08 -0.56
C SER A 25 -1.28 9.82 -0.48
N LEU A 26 -1.72 8.56 -0.60
CA LEU A 26 -3.12 8.20 -0.76
C LEU A 26 -4.01 8.72 0.38
N ALA A 27 -3.64 8.45 1.64
CA ALA A 27 -4.40 8.86 2.81
C ALA A 27 -4.59 10.39 2.88
N ILE A 28 -3.52 11.13 2.60
CA ILE A 28 -3.52 12.60 2.61
C ILE A 28 -4.45 13.12 1.52
N PHE A 29 -4.34 12.61 0.30
CA PHE A 29 -5.19 13.09 -0.80
C PHE A 29 -6.66 12.75 -0.59
N THR A 30 -6.99 11.56 -0.08
CA THR A 30 -8.38 11.19 0.21
C THR A 30 -9.02 12.07 1.28
N ASP A 31 -8.25 12.47 2.31
CA ASP A 31 -8.71 13.37 3.37
C ASP A 31 -8.85 14.81 2.84
N LEU A 32 -7.86 15.33 2.12
CA LEU A 32 -7.88 16.69 1.55
C LEU A 32 -8.98 16.90 0.49
N LEU A 33 -9.29 15.87 -0.30
CA LEU A 33 -10.35 15.91 -1.32
C LEU A 33 -11.75 15.72 -0.75
N THR A 34 -11.87 15.66 0.58
CA THR A 34 -13.13 15.55 1.29
C THR A 34 -13.28 16.69 2.32
N PRO A 35 -13.42 17.95 1.86
CA PRO A 35 -13.46 19.09 2.76
C PRO A 35 -14.67 19.03 3.70
N GLY A 36 -14.44 19.30 4.98
CA GLY A 36 -15.48 19.38 6.01
C GLY A 36 -15.91 18.04 6.63
N VAL A 37 -15.32 16.92 6.22
CA VAL A 37 -15.60 15.60 6.78
C VAL A 37 -14.30 14.95 7.24
N SER A 38 -14.27 14.47 8.48
CA SER A 38 -13.17 13.62 8.95
C SER A 38 -13.43 12.18 8.53
N ILE A 39 -12.67 11.69 7.54
CA ILE A 39 -12.88 10.33 7.04
C ILE A 39 -12.44 9.28 8.09
N SER A 40 -13.31 8.30 8.35
CA SER A 40 -13.08 7.21 9.31
C SER A 40 -12.30 6.04 8.72
N SER A 41 -12.24 5.94 7.39
CA SER A 41 -11.42 5.02 6.58
C SER A 41 -11.09 5.72 5.25
N ILE A 42 -9.93 5.39 4.65
CA ILE A 42 -9.54 5.80 3.30
C ILE A 42 -10.57 5.28 2.29
N SER A 43 -11.08 4.05 2.46
CA SER A 43 -12.12 3.51 1.59
C SER A 43 -13.45 4.27 1.69
N LEU A 44 -13.69 5.07 2.74
CA LEU A 44 -14.88 5.92 2.80
C LEU A 44 -14.95 6.92 1.63
N SER A 45 -13.82 7.21 0.98
CA SER A 45 -13.75 8.03 -0.23
C SER A 45 -14.65 7.56 -1.38
N TYR A 46 -15.10 6.29 -1.40
CA TYR A 46 -16.11 5.82 -2.36
C TYR A 46 -17.38 6.67 -2.37
N HIS A 47 -17.77 7.14 -1.20
CA HIS A 47 -19.14 7.58 -0.93
C HIS A 47 -19.26 9.09 -0.69
N LEU A 48 -18.13 9.80 -0.61
CA LEU A 48 -18.11 11.18 -0.15
C LEU A 48 -18.05 12.18 -1.30
N THR A 49 -17.01 12.13 -2.13
CA THR A 49 -16.86 13.04 -3.28
C THR A 49 -16.35 12.27 -4.50
N ASP A 50 -16.78 12.69 -5.70
CA ASP A 50 -16.31 12.08 -6.95
C ASP A 50 -14.78 12.21 -7.10
N ASN A 51 -14.20 13.33 -6.66
CA ASN A 51 -12.75 13.56 -6.72
C ASN A 51 -11.98 12.60 -5.81
N ALA A 52 -12.41 12.44 -4.55
CA ALA A 52 -11.76 11.50 -3.62
C ALA A 52 -11.89 10.06 -4.12
N ARG A 53 -13.08 9.67 -4.62
CA ARG A 53 -13.30 8.36 -5.25
C ARG A 53 -12.37 8.14 -6.44
N ASN A 54 -12.27 9.10 -7.36
CA ASN A 54 -11.47 8.94 -8.57
C ASN A 54 -9.98 8.82 -8.26
N VAL A 55 -9.46 9.60 -7.30
CA VAL A 55 -8.06 9.48 -6.84
C VAL A 55 -7.82 8.14 -6.16
N PHE A 56 -8.74 7.71 -5.29
CA PHE A 56 -8.63 6.42 -4.61
C PHE A 56 -8.62 5.25 -5.59
N VAL A 57 -9.66 5.12 -6.42
CA VAL A 57 -9.80 4.02 -7.38
C VAL A 57 -8.70 4.05 -8.44
N GLY A 58 -8.39 5.23 -8.99
CA GLY A 58 -7.33 5.39 -9.99
C GLY A 58 -5.96 4.97 -9.47
N SER A 59 -5.64 5.35 -8.23
CA SER A 59 -4.41 4.95 -7.54
C SER A 59 -4.29 3.44 -7.37
N LEU A 60 -5.38 2.78 -6.94
CA LEU A 60 -5.39 1.32 -6.79
C LEU A 60 -5.28 0.60 -8.13
N CYS A 61 -5.91 1.10 -9.20
CA CYS A 61 -5.74 0.55 -10.55
C CYS A 61 -4.26 0.59 -11.01
N VAL A 62 -3.57 1.70 -10.76
CA VAL A 62 -2.14 1.84 -11.09
C VAL A 62 -1.29 0.89 -10.24
N ILE A 63 -1.54 0.81 -8.93
CA ILE A 63 -0.83 -0.11 -8.04
C ILE A 63 -1.05 -1.56 -8.48
N SER A 64 -2.29 -1.95 -8.79
CA SER A 64 -2.63 -3.28 -9.27
C SER A 64 -1.87 -3.64 -10.56
N ALA A 65 -1.84 -2.74 -11.54
CA ALA A 65 -1.13 -2.97 -12.79
C ALA A 65 0.38 -3.18 -12.58
N PHE A 66 1.03 -2.36 -11.73
CA PHE A 66 2.46 -2.51 -11.44
C PHE A 66 2.78 -3.73 -10.57
N LEU A 67 1.91 -4.12 -9.63
CA LEU A 67 2.06 -5.38 -8.92
C LEU A 67 1.86 -6.57 -9.86
N TRP A 68 0.99 -6.46 -10.86
CA TRP A 68 0.81 -7.49 -11.87
C TRP A 68 2.02 -7.60 -12.81
N SER A 69 2.76 -6.53 -13.10
CA SER A 69 4.00 -6.63 -13.87
C SER A 69 5.20 -7.07 -13.02
N TYR A 70 5.16 -6.85 -11.71
CA TYR A 70 6.24 -7.24 -10.80
C TYR A 70 6.33 -8.76 -10.63
N ASN A 71 7.50 -9.32 -10.97
CA ASN A 71 7.81 -10.75 -10.81
C ASN A 71 8.72 -11.03 -9.60
N GLY A 72 9.31 -9.99 -9.00
CA GLY A 72 10.25 -10.15 -7.89
C GLY A 72 11.48 -10.97 -8.25
N TYR A 73 12.06 -11.64 -7.24
CA TYR A 73 13.33 -12.39 -7.36
C TYR A 73 13.15 -13.90 -7.18
N SER A 74 11.91 -14.37 -7.03
CA SER A 74 11.58 -15.78 -6.88
C SER A 74 10.14 -16.03 -7.31
N LEU A 75 9.81 -17.29 -7.64
CA LEU A 75 8.42 -17.68 -7.98
C LEU A 75 7.45 -17.32 -6.86
N PHE A 76 7.86 -17.49 -5.61
CA PHE A 76 7.06 -17.09 -4.44
C PHE A 76 6.71 -15.60 -4.45
N GLN A 77 7.69 -14.72 -4.73
CA GLN A 77 7.44 -13.29 -4.86
C GLN A 77 6.55 -12.98 -6.07
N ALA A 78 6.73 -13.68 -7.19
CA ALA A 78 5.91 -13.49 -8.38
C ALA A 78 4.43 -13.80 -8.08
N VAL A 79 4.15 -14.95 -7.46
CA VAL A 79 2.80 -15.37 -7.07
C VAL A 79 2.19 -14.40 -6.06
N LEU A 80 2.92 -14.05 -4.99
CA LEU A 80 2.46 -13.06 -4.02
C LEU A 80 2.08 -11.73 -4.70
N SER A 81 2.89 -11.28 -5.66
CA SER A 81 2.62 -10.04 -6.38
C SER A 81 1.33 -10.12 -7.21
N LYS A 82 1.06 -11.25 -7.87
CA LYS A 82 -0.18 -11.41 -8.65
C LYS A 82 -1.40 -11.48 -7.74
N VAL A 83 -1.29 -12.18 -6.62
CA VAL A 83 -2.39 -12.23 -5.63
C VAL A 83 -2.65 -10.84 -5.06
N ALA A 84 -1.60 -10.08 -4.71
CA ALA A 84 -1.74 -8.69 -4.27
C ALA A 84 -2.36 -7.80 -5.35
N ALA A 85 -1.98 -7.95 -6.62
CA ALA A 85 -2.56 -7.20 -7.72
C ALA A 85 -4.07 -7.45 -7.88
N VAL A 86 -4.50 -8.72 -7.77
CA VAL A 86 -5.93 -9.08 -7.78
C VAL A 86 -6.65 -8.52 -6.55
N ALA A 87 -6.04 -8.64 -5.36
CA ALA A 87 -6.61 -8.09 -4.14
C ALA A 87 -6.77 -6.56 -4.22
N VAL A 88 -5.75 -5.83 -4.70
CA VAL A 88 -5.82 -4.38 -4.92
C VAL A 88 -6.90 -4.01 -5.94
N ALA A 89 -7.01 -4.75 -7.05
CA ALA A 89 -8.07 -4.54 -8.04
C ALA A 89 -9.46 -4.77 -7.44
N ALA A 90 -9.61 -5.81 -6.61
CA ALA A 90 -10.85 -6.08 -5.91
C ALA A 90 -11.17 -4.98 -4.89
N VAL A 91 -10.19 -4.47 -4.13
CA VAL A 91 -10.41 -3.28 -3.29
C VAL A 91 -10.91 -2.13 -4.16
N ALA A 92 -10.30 -1.86 -5.32
CA ALA A 92 -10.63 -0.74 -6.20
C ALA A 92 -12.07 -0.80 -6.76
N PHE A 93 -12.53 -1.99 -7.18
CA PHE A 93 -13.79 -2.14 -7.91
C PHE A 93 -14.99 -2.49 -7.04
N PHE A 94 -14.78 -2.95 -5.81
CA PHE A 94 -15.85 -3.33 -4.89
C PHE A 94 -15.90 -2.32 -3.73
N PRO A 95 -16.87 -1.38 -3.69
CA PRO A 95 -16.96 -0.39 -2.64
C PRO A 95 -17.10 -1.00 -1.23
N CYS A 96 -16.51 -0.36 -0.23
CA CYS A 96 -16.66 -0.78 1.16
C CYS A 96 -18.06 -0.49 1.72
N ASP A 97 -18.48 -1.26 2.71
CA ASP A 97 -19.65 -0.97 3.56
C ASP A 97 -19.27 0.00 4.72
N CYS A 98 -18.50 1.06 4.43
CA CYS A 98 -17.89 1.93 5.45
C CYS A 98 -18.86 2.73 6.34
N PHE A 99 -20.17 2.72 6.08
CA PHE A 99 -21.18 3.38 6.93
C PHE A 99 -21.70 2.49 8.06
N THR A 100 -21.26 1.24 8.15
CA THR A 100 -21.62 0.34 9.26
C THR A 100 -20.68 0.57 10.44
N GLY A 101 -20.75 1.75 11.05
CA GLY A 101 -20.10 2.06 12.33
C GLY A 101 -21.07 1.88 13.50
N ARG A 102 -20.57 1.46 14.67
CA ARG A 102 -21.36 1.49 15.93
C ARG A 102 -21.91 2.90 16.14
N GLY A 103 -23.23 3.08 16.08
CA GLY A 103 -23.90 4.36 16.36
C GLY A 103 -24.72 4.95 15.21
N VAL A 104 -24.70 4.38 14.01
CA VAL A 104 -25.83 4.54 13.07
C VAL A 104 -26.87 3.52 13.50
N GLU A 105 -28.12 3.95 13.69
CA GLU A 105 -29.24 3.13 14.19
C GLU A 105 -29.16 1.66 13.78
N GLU A 106 -29.49 0.79 14.74
CA GLU A 106 -29.60 -0.68 14.75
C GLU A 106 -30.37 -1.35 13.59
N VAL A 107 -30.34 -0.81 12.37
CA VAL A 107 -30.47 -1.64 11.19
C VAL A 107 -29.12 -2.33 11.04
N ALA A 108 -29.01 -3.52 11.63
CA ALA A 108 -28.01 -4.52 11.28
C ALA A 108 -28.08 -4.74 9.77
N ARG A 109 -27.43 -3.86 9.00
CA ARG A 109 -27.36 -4.00 7.55
C ARG A 109 -26.35 -5.11 7.35
N GLU A 110 -26.87 -6.31 7.07
CA GLU A 110 -26.07 -7.49 6.78
C GLU A 110 -24.93 -7.10 5.82
N ALA A 111 -23.72 -7.56 6.13
CA ALA A 111 -22.55 -7.30 5.30
C ALA A 111 -22.89 -7.70 3.87
N THR A 112 -22.78 -6.76 2.94
CA THR A 112 -23.09 -7.07 1.55
C THR A 112 -22.00 -7.96 0.99
N MET A 113 -22.32 -8.79 0.00
CA MET A 113 -21.29 -9.57 -0.71
C MET A 113 -20.17 -8.67 -1.25
N ILE A 114 -20.51 -7.45 -1.65
CA ILE A 114 -19.55 -6.43 -2.12
C ILE A 114 -18.62 -6.00 -0.98
N GLY A 115 -19.17 -5.65 0.19
CA GLY A 115 -18.39 -5.27 1.37
C GLY A 115 -17.52 -6.41 1.90
N ILE A 116 -18.00 -7.65 1.86
CA ILE A 116 -17.21 -8.84 2.21
C ILE A 116 -16.01 -8.99 1.27
N VAL A 117 -16.24 -8.88 -0.05
CA VAL A 117 -15.16 -8.93 -1.05
C VAL A 117 -14.15 -7.81 -0.82
N HIS A 118 -14.61 -6.57 -0.57
CA HIS A 118 -13.73 -5.45 -0.27
C HIS A 118 -12.85 -5.73 0.96
N THR A 119 -13.47 -6.10 2.08
CA THR A 119 -12.76 -6.32 3.35
C THR A 119 -11.77 -7.48 3.25
N ALA A 120 -12.18 -8.62 2.68
CA ALA A 120 -11.29 -9.77 2.49
C ALA A 120 -10.10 -9.43 1.57
N SER A 121 -10.35 -8.64 0.53
CA SER A 121 -9.31 -8.17 -0.39
C SER A 121 -8.37 -7.18 0.26
N ALA A 122 -8.87 -6.24 1.06
CA ALA A 122 -8.06 -5.28 1.80
C ALA A 122 -7.14 -5.99 2.81
N ILE A 123 -7.67 -6.93 3.60
CA ILE A 123 -6.89 -7.75 4.53
C ILE A 123 -5.79 -8.51 3.79
N SER A 124 -6.15 -9.20 2.70
CA SER A 124 -5.21 -9.97 1.89
C SER A 124 -4.10 -9.08 1.30
N MET A 125 -4.47 -7.91 0.78
CA MET A 125 -3.53 -6.91 0.27
C MET A 125 -2.55 -6.49 1.37
N PHE A 126 -3.02 -5.95 2.51
CA PHE A 126 -2.15 -5.44 3.56
C PHE A 126 -1.20 -6.52 4.12
N ILE A 127 -1.67 -7.76 4.28
CA ILE A 127 -0.82 -8.89 4.67
C ILE A 127 0.29 -9.11 3.65
N ILE A 128 -0.03 -9.19 2.35
CA ILE A 128 0.99 -9.45 1.32
C ILE A 128 1.98 -8.30 1.21
N LEU A 129 1.51 -7.05 1.30
CA LEU A 129 2.39 -5.87 1.30
C LEU A 129 3.34 -5.89 2.52
N ALA A 130 2.86 -6.27 3.70
CA ALA A 130 3.71 -6.46 4.88
C ALA A 130 4.74 -7.59 4.69
N ILE A 131 4.35 -8.70 4.04
CA ILE A 131 5.28 -9.79 3.68
C ILE A 131 6.38 -9.27 2.77
N PHE A 132 6.06 -8.47 1.75
CA PHE A 132 7.08 -7.88 0.88
C PHE A 132 8.03 -6.92 1.64
N CYS A 133 7.54 -6.11 2.59
CA CYS A 133 8.41 -5.31 3.49
C CYS A 133 9.42 -6.24 4.19
N TRP A 134 8.93 -7.36 4.74
CA TRP A 134 9.77 -8.34 5.42
C TRP A 134 10.77 -9.03 4.49
N LEU A 135 10.37 -9.39 3.28
CA LEU A 135 11.26 -9.97 2.27
C LEU A 135 12.37 -8.99 1.85
N PHE A 136 12.08 -7.70 1.77
CA PHE A 136 13.11 -6.68 1.53
C PHE A 136 14.10 -6.58 2.70
N TYR A 137 13.60 -6.66 3.95
CA TYR A 137 14.47 -6.75 5.13
C TYR A 137 15.41 -7.95 5.07
N LEU A 138 14.88 -9.15 4.80
CA LEU A 138 15.70 -10.36 4.74
C LEU A 138 16.81 -10.25 3.69
N ARG A 139 16.50 -9.73 2.51
CA ARG A 139 17.51 -9.50 1.46
C ARG A 139 18.55 -8.45 1.84
N ALA A 140 18.12 -7.39 2.52
CA ALA A 140 19.05 -6.36 2.98
C ALA A 140 20.02 -6.93 4.03
N LYS A 141 19.57 -7.87 4.87
CA LYS A 141 20.37 -8.55 5.89
C LYS A 141 21.45 -9.48 5.31
N GLU A 142 21.25 -10.00 4.09
CA GLU A 142 22.23 -10.85 3.39
C GLU A 142 23.44 -10.07 2.85
N LYS A 143 23.37 -8.73 2.83
CA LYS A 143 24.44 -7.86 2.31
C LYS A 143 25.23 -7.22 3.45
N ASP A 144 26.56 -7.23 3.35
CA ASP A 144 27.44 -6.56 4.32
C ASP A 144 27.89 -5.17 3.85
N SER A 145 26.94 -4.23 3.74
CA SER A 145 27.24 -2.81 3.52
C SER A 145 26.48 -1.93 4.52
N LYS A 146 26.99 -0.72 4.78
CA LYS A 146 26.34 0.23 5.69
C LYS A 146 24.95 0.61 5.20
N GLU A 147 24.82 0.83 3.90
CA GLU A 147 23.57 1.23 3.24
C GLU A 147 22.56 0.09 3.24
N ALA A 148 23.00 -1.15 3.05
CA ALA A 148 22.14 -2.32 3.20
C ALA A 148 21.59 -2.44 4.62
N LYS A 149 22.40 -2.18 5.66
CA LYS A 149 21.95 -2.18 7.06
C LYS A 149 20.91 -1.08 7.33
N VAL A 150 21.10 0.12 6.78
CA VAL A 150 20.12 1.22 6.88
C VAL A 150 18.81 0.84 6.21
N ARG A 151 18.84 0.36 4.96
CA ARG A 151 17.64 -0.09 4.24
C ARG A 151 16.94 -1.23 4.97
N GLY A 152 17.70 -2.19 5.49
CA GLY A 152 17.17 -3.29 6.29
C GLY A 152 16.42 -2.80 7.53
N LEU A 153 16.96 -1.81 8.24
CA LEU A 153 16.27 -1.20 9.37
C LEU A 153 14.95 -0.54 8.96
N ILE A 154 14.95 0.22 7.87
CA ILE A 154 13.74 0.85 7.32
C ILE A 154 12.69 -0.22 7.03
N TYR A 155 13.04 -1.26 6.26
CA TYR A 155 12.13 -2.34 5.91
C TYR A 155 11.55 -3.06 7.13
N ARG A 156 12.37 -3.30 8.16
CA ARG A 156 11.94 -3.94 9.40
C ARG A 156 10.94 -3.07 10.18
N ILE A 157 11.23 -1.77 10.32
CA ILE A 157 10.33 -0.83 11.00
C ILE A 157 9.00 -0.75 10.25
N CYS A 158 9.03 -0.63 8.92
CA CYS A 158 7.82 -0.60 8.10
C CYS A 158 6.99 -1.89 8.25
N ALA A 159 7.62 -3.07 8.18
CA ALA A 159 6.92 -4.34 8.35
C ALA A 159 6.25 -4.45 9.74
N VAL A 160 6.99 -4.10 10.80
CA VAL A 160 6.46 -4.13 12.18
C VAL A 160 5.33 -3.12 12.37
N ALA A 161 5.44 -1.92 11.80
CA ALA A 161 4.39 -0.91 11.86
C ALA A 161 3.09 -1.38 11.18
N MET A 162 3.19 -2.00 10.00
CA MET A 162 2.03 -2.56 9.29
C MET A 162 1.37 -3.69 10.09
N VAL A 163 2.16 -4.64 10.60
CA VAL A 163 1.63 -5.76 11.40
C VAL A 163 1.01 -5.25 12.70
N GLY A 164 1.64 -4.28 13.36
CA GLY A 164 1.12 -3.64 14.57
C GLY A 164 -0.20 -2.91 14.34
N ALA A 165 -0.31 -2.15 13.24
CA ALA A 165 -1.55 -1.48 12.87
C ALA A 165 -2.69 -2.49 12.60
N MET A 166 -2.43 -3.55 11.84
CA MET A 166 -3.41 -4.62 11.62
C MET A 166 -3.79 -5.35 12.92
N ALA A 167 -2.84 -5.56 13.83
CA ALA A 167 -3.11 -6.16 15.13
C ALA A 167 -4.01 -5.27 16.00
N ILE A 168 -3.78 -3.95 16.02
CA ILE A 168 -4.65 -2.99 16.72
C ILE A 168 -6.08 -3.08 16.20
N GLN A 169 -6.28 -3.07 14.87
CA GLN A 169 -7.60 -3.21 14.27
C GLN A 169 -8.25 -4.55 14.62
N LEU A 170 -7.48 -5.64 14.64
CA LEU A 170 -7.99 -6.97 15.00
C LEU A 170 -8.43 -7.03 16.47
N LEU A 171 -7.66 -6.43 17.39
CA LEU A 171 -8.02 -6.36 18.81
C LEU A 171 -9.32 -5.59 19.05
N ASP A 172 -9.55 -4.52 18.28
CA ASP A 172 -10.80 -3.75 18.28
C ASP A 172 -11.99 -4.58 17.75
N ILE A 173 -11.82 -5.23 16.60
CA ILE A 173 -12.87 -6.07 15.99
C ILE A 173 -13.27 -7.25 16.88
N LEU A 174 -12.32 -7.81 17.63
CA LEU A 174 -12.57 -8.92 18.56
C LEU A 174 -13.16 -8.47 19.91
N ASP A 175 -13.43 -7.18 20.09
CA ASP A 175 -13.90 -6.56 21.35
C ASP A 175 -12.96 -6.84 22.54
N TRP A 176 -11.66 -7.08 22.29
CA TRP A 176 -10.67 -7.27 23.34
C TRP A 176 -10.20 -5.92 23.91
N VAL A 177 -10.15 -4.88 23.08
CA VAL A 177 -9.81 -3.50 23.47
C VAL A 177 -10.64 -2.52 22.62
N ASP A 178 -11.36 -1.60 23.26
CA ASP A 178 -12.22 -0.61 22.59
C ASP A 178 -11.43 0.61 22.10
N PHE A 179 -10.67 0.44 21.01
CA PHE A 179 -9.90 1.53 20.40
C PHE A 179 -10.81 2.49 19.62
N SER A 180 -11.88 1.97 19.01
CA SER A 180 -12.87 2.74 18.26
C SER A 180 -13.71 3.67 19.16
N GLY A 181 -13.92 3.30 20.44
CA GLY A 181 -14.47 4.18 21.47
C GLY A 181 -13.58 5.37 21.82
N ILE A 182 -12.26 5.28 21.59
CA ILE A 182 -11.31 6.41 21.78
C ILE A 182 -11.33 7.34 20.56
N THR A 183 -11.40 6.77 19.35
CA THR A 183 -11.44 7.56 18.12
C THR A 183 -12.25 6.88 17.01
N HIS A 184 -13.19 7.62 16.44
CA HIS A 184 -13.98 7.19 15.28
C HIS A 184 -13.14 7.03 13.99
N ARG A 185 -11.85 7.43 14.00
CA ARG A 185 -10.92 7.33 12.87
C ARG A 185 -9.93 6.18 12.99
N LEU A 186 -10.19 5.21 13.86
CA LEU A 186 -9.26 4.09 14.09
C LEU A 186 -8.84 3.42 12.78
N THR A 187 -9.82 3.01 11.96
CA THR A 187 -9.57 2.34 10.67
C THR A 187 -8.73 3.19 9.73
N TYR A 188 -9.03 4.49 9.64
CA TYR A 188 -8.23 5.44 8.87
C TYR A 188 -6.78 5.48 9.34
N TYR A 189 -6.52 5.55 10.66
CA TYR A 189 -5.15 5.56 11.16
C TYR A 189 -4.41 4.25 10.90
N VAL A 190 -5.11 3.11 10.98
CA VAL A 190 -4.55 1.80 10.65
C VAL A 190 -4.15 1.73 9.17
N GLU A 191 -5.06 2.11 8.28
CA GLU A 191 -4.83 2.12 6.83
C GLU A 191 -3.74 3.12 6.44
N ALA A 192 -3.81 4.34 6.95
CA ALA A 192 -2.84 5.40 6.68
C ALA A 192 -1.45 5.03 7.18
N THR A 193 -1.32 4.50 8.40
CA THR A 193 -0.03 4.03 8.93
C THR A 193 0.53 2.90 8.09
N SER A 194 -0.32 1.95 7.68
CA SER A 194 0.11 0.80 6.90
C SER A 194 0.56 1.20 5.49
N LEU A 195 -0.19 2.07 4.80
CA LEU A 195 0.16 2.58 3.47
C LEU A 195 1.37 3.52 3.51
N PHE A 196 1.52 4.34 4.55
CA PHE A 196 2.69 5.17 4.75
C PHE A 196 3.95 4.31 4.93
N ALA A 197 3.89 3.34 5.85
CA ALA A 197 4.99 2.42 6.11
C ALA A 197 5.38 1.63 4.83
N PHE A 198 4.40 1.10 4.11
CA PHE A 198 4.60 0.46 2.83
C PHE A 198 5.22 1.41 1.80
N GLY A 199 4.69 2.63 1.66
CA GLY A 199 5.18 3.63 0.73
C GLY A 199 6.67 3.95 0.96
N VAL A 200 7.06 4.17 2.21
CA VAL A 200 8.47 4.38 2.60
C VAL A 200 9.34 3.17 2.23
N ALA A 201 8.89 1.95 2.50
CA ALA A 201 9.63 0.75 2.14
C ALA A 201 9.78 0.60 0.61
N TRP A 202 8.75 0.91 -0.18
CA TRP A 202 8.79 0.75 -1.65
C TRP A 202 9.65 1.83 -2.30
N LEU A 203 9.54 3.07 -1.83
CA LEU A 203 10.43 4.15 -2.24
C LEU A 203 11.89 3.82 -1.91
N THR A 204 12.17 3.25 -0.74
CA THR A 204 13.52 2.78 -0.39
C THR A 204 13.98 1.63 -1.29
N ALA A 205 13.10 0.69 -1.62
CA ALA A 205 13.40 -0.43 -2.52
C ALA A 205 13.51 -0.02 -4.00
N SER A 206 13.01 1.15 -4.38
CA SER A 206 13.14 1.70 -5.73
C SER A 206 14.58 2.07 -6.08
N ARG A 207 15.45 2.35 -5.11
CA ARG A 207 16.84 2.80 -5.34
C ARG A 207 16.98 4.12 -6.12
N MET A 208 15.89 4.89 -6.25
CA MET A 208 15.90 6.18 -6.94
C MET A 208 16.14 7.37 -6.00
N LEU A 209 16.01 7.17 -4.67
CA LEU A 209 16.19 8.23 -3.69
C LEU A 209 17.68 8.47 -3.37
N PRO A 210 18.16 9.74 -3.46
CA PRO A 210 19.58 10.04 -3.29
C PRO A 210 20.16 9.67 -1.94
N PHE A 211 19.37 9.89 -0.88
CA PHE A 211 19.82 9.84 0.50
C PHE A 211 19.83 8.42 1.09
N VAL A 212 19.26 7.43 0.38
CA VAL A 212 19.07 6.06 0.89
C VAL A 212 19.77 5.01 0.00
N THR A 213 20.31 5.45 -1.15
CA THR A 213 20.91 4.57 -2.16
C THR A 213 22.33 5.01 -2.45
N ASN A 214 23.30 4.08 -2.40
CA ASN A 214 24.66 4.31 -2.90
C ASN A 214 24.62 4.83 -4.34
N GLU A 215 25.54 5.72 -4.71
CA GLU A 215 25.67 6.23 -6.08
C GLU A 215 25.81 5.08 -7.09
N ASP A 216 26.59 4.04 -6.74
CA ASP A 216 26.80 2.86 -7.59
C ASP A 216 25.54 1.97 -7.74
N GLU A 217 24.57 2.08 -6.82
CA GLU A 217 23.31 1.35 -6.87
C GLU A 217 22.13 2.23 -7.34
N ARG A 218 22.37 3.52 -7.62
CA ARG A 218 21.32 4.49 -7.93
C ARG A 218 20.90 4.38 -9.39
N ILE A 219 19.62 4.14 -9.61
CA ILE A 219 19.03 4.20 -10.95
C ILE A 219 18.71 5.66 -11.26
N ARG A 220 19.36 6.20 -12.29
CA ARG A 220 19.05 7.52 -12.85
C ARG A 220 18.17 7.29 -14.07
N ILE A 221 17.06 8.03 -14.16
CA ILE A 221 16.33 8.13 -15.43
C ILE A 221 17.23 8.98 -16.34
N GLU A 222 18.09 8.34 -17.10
CA GLU A 222 18.81 9.01 -18.17
C GLU A 222 17.77 9.38 -19.23
N LEU A 223 17.38 10.65 -19.22
CA LEU A 223 16.74 11.25 -20.39
C LEU A 223 17.82 11.24 -21.47
N SER A 224 17.88 10.19 -22.29
CA SER A 224 18.80 10.13 -23.42
C SER A 224 18.43 11.25 -24.38
N GLY A 225 19.08 12.38 -24.23
CA GLY A 225 18.69 13.63 -24.86
C GLY A 225 19.68 14.74 -24.56
N GLN A 226 20.97 14.48 -24.79
CA GLN A 226 21.92 15.38 -25.46
C GLN A 226 23.24 14.65 -25.69
#